data_AF-A0A0F9IRP5-F1
#
_entry.id   AF-A0A0F9IRP5-F1
#
_cell.length_a   1.000
_cell.length_b   1.000
_cell.length_c   1.000
_cell.angle_alpha   90.00
_cell.angle_beta   90.00
_cell.angle_gamma   90.00
#
_symmetry.space_group_name_H-M   'P 1'
#
loop_
_entity.id
_entity.type
_entity.pdbx_description
1 polymer ?
#
loop_
_entity_poly.entity_id
_entity_poly.type
_entity_poly.pdbx_seq_one_letter_code
_entity_poly.pdbx_strand_id
1 'polypeptide(L)'
;MSTECKTKISNTMKGRTPVEVGWNRGLTKDTDSRVRKNSENLMGHSITKASKKLMSKKGRDHLTKDPNNCQCGPHSAGQRTTRIERVLREVLLSEFPEVVEQKRFGRYVVDAYLPPPYHLAFEANGQYRHNRSGYKERNAARDLELMENFNLPVVRLGEFELREMENAF
;
A
#
# COMPACT_ATOMS: atom_id res chain seq x y z
N MET A 1 -32.11 -12.25 -6.59
CA MET A 1 -31.49 -11.01 -7.15
C MET A 1 -32.48 -10.41 -8.14
N SER A 2 -32.92 -9.17 -7.91
CA SER A 2 -33.88 -8.50 -8.80
C SER A 2 -33.25 -8.22 -10.17
N THR A 3 -34.07 -8.29 -11.21
CA THR A 3 -33.71 -8.04 -12.61
C THR A 3 -33.11 -6.64 -12.83
N GLU A 4 -33.50 -5.66 -12.02
CA GLU A 4 -32.95 -4.29 -12.06
C GLU A 4 -31.45 -4.19 -11.78
N CYS A 5 -30.89 -5.08 -10.95
CA CYS A 5 -29.48 -5.00 -10.59
C CYS A 5 -28.56 -5.41 -11.76
N LYS A 6 -29.03 -6.32 -12.63
CA LYS A 6 -28.27 -6.78 -13.80
C LYS A 6 -28.17 -5.70 -14.89
N THR A 7 -29.22 -4.90 -15.08
CA THR A 7 -29.27 -3.87 -16.13
C THR A 7 -28.29 -2.72 -15.88
N LYS A 8 -28.09 -2.33 -14.62
CA LYS A 8 -27.19 -1.22 -14.26
C LYS A 8 -25.71 -1.53 -14.51
N ILE A 9 -25.29 -2.78 -14.31
CA ILE A 9 -23.91 -3.25 -14.57
C ILE A 9 -23.63 -3.29 -16.08
N SER A 10 -24.62 -3.68 -16.89
CA SER A 10 -24.46 -3.77 -18.35
C SER A 10 -24.25 -2.40 -19.01
N ASN A 11 -24.90 -1.34 -18.53
CA ASN A 11 -24.82 -0.03 -19.17
C ASN A 11 -23.51 0.72 -18.87
N THR A 12 -22.83 0.40 -17.76
CA THR A 12 -21.54 1.02 -17.40
C THR A 12 -20.36 0.48 -18.23
N MET A 13 -20.54 -0.64 -18.94
CA MET A 13 -19.53 -1.26 -19.80
C MET A 13 -19.58 -0.78 -21.26
N LYS A 14 -20.71 -0.20 -21.70
CA LYS A 14 -20.90 0.33 -23.07
C LYS A 14 -20.19 1.68 -23.21
N GLY A 15 -18.93 1.68 -23.63
CA GLY A 15 -18.20 2.90 -23.94
C GLY A 15 -16.72 2.91 -23.56
N ARG A 16 -16.22 1.87 -22.87
CA ARG A 16 -14.79 1.71 -22.68
C ARG A 16 -14.20 1.01 -23.90
N THR A 17 -13.32 1.71 -24.62
CA THR A 17 -12.42 1.08 -25.58
C THR A 17 -11.69 -0.06 -24.85
N PRO A 18 -11.66 -1.28 -25.43
CA PRO A 18 -11.03 -2.41 -24.78
C PRO A 18 -9.54 -2.12 -24.68
N VAL A 19 -9.10 -1.70 -23.48
CA VAL A 19 -7.69 -1.71 -23.15
C VAL A 19 -7.26 -3.17 -23.27
N GLU A 20 -6.26 -3.44 -24.11
CA GLU A 20 -5.63 -4.76 -24.24
C GLU A 20 -4.92 -5.10 -22.93
N VAL A 21 -5.66 -5.63 -21.96
CA VAL A 21 -5.12 -6.10 -20.69
C VAL A 21 -5.43 -7.58 -20.51
N GLY A 22 -4.38 -8.38 -20.71
CA GLY A 22 -3.89 -9.43 -19.81
C GLY A 22 -4.85 -10.53 -19.34
N TRP A 23 -4.47 -11.77 -19.65
CA TRP A 23 -4.76 -13.04 -18.97
C TRP A 23 -6.12 -13.17 -18.22
N ASN A 24 -6.98 -14.07 -18.72
CA ASN A 24 -8.26 -14.54 -18.14
C ASN A 24 -9.55 -13.74 -18.44
N ARG A 25 -9.63 -12.97 -19.53
CA ARG A 25 -10.96 -12.54 -20.03
C ARG A 25 -11.67 -13.70 -20.72
N GLY A 26 -12.81 -14.11 -20.18
CA GLY A 26 -13.63 -15.19 -20.73
C GLY A 26 -13.50 -16.53 -20.00
N LEU A 27 -12.90 -16.56 -18.81
CA LEU A 27 -13.00 -17.70 -17.89
C LEU A 27 -14.09 -17.39 -16.85
N THR A 28 -15.35 -17.54 -17.23
CA THR A 28 -16.50 -17.46 -16.33
C THR A 28 -17.01 -18.88 -16.03
N LYS A 29 -17.94 -19.02 -15.08
CA LYS A 29 -18.62 -20.30 -14.83
C LYS A 29 -19.41 -20.80 -16.05
N ASP A 30 -19.76 -19.89 -16.95
CA ASP A 30 -20.55 -20.18 -18.15
C ASP A 30 -19.65 -20.58 -19.34
N THR A 31 -18.40 -20.10 -19.37
CA THR A 31 -17.49 -20.29 -20.49
C THR A 31 -16.39 -21.34 -20.23
N ASP A 32 -16.06 -21.66 -18.97
CA ASP A 32 -15.10 -22.73 -18.63
C ASP A 32 -15.67 -23.67 -17.55
N SER A 33 -15.81 -24.94 -17.93
CA SER A 33 -16.36 -26.00 -17.07
C SER A 33 -15.54 -26.27 -15.81
N ARG A 34 -14.22 -26.01 -15.83
CA ARG A 34 -13.34 -26.14 -14.65
C ARG A 34 -13.65 -25.07 -13.63
N VAL A 35 -13.87 -23.83 -14.08
CA VAL A 35 -14.26 -22.71 -13.20
C VAL A 35 -15.62 -22.97 -12.57
N ARG A 36 -16.56 -23.51 -13.34
CA ARG A 36 -17.87 -23.94 -12.83
C ARG A 36 -17.74 -25.01 -11.74
N LYS A 37 -17.05 -26.11 -12.05
CA LYS A 37 -16.86 -27.24 -11.13
C LYS A 37 -16.13 -26.83 -9.86
N ASN A 38 -15.09 -26.00 -9.96
CA ASN A 38 -14.38 -25.47 -8.79
C ASN A 38 -15.30 -24.59 -7.93
N SER A 39 -16.13 -23.74 -8.56
CA SER A 39 -17.08 -22.93 -7.80
C SER A 39 -18.17 -23.78 -7.13
N GLU A 40 -18.70 -24.80 -7.80
CA GLU A 40 -19.70 -25.70 -7.23
C GLU A 40 -19.12 -26.45 -6.03
N ASN A 41 -17.88 -26.96 -6.16
CA ASN A 41 -17.17 -27.61 -5.06
C ASN A 41 -16.93 -26.67 -3.88
N LEU A 42 -16.73 -25.37 -4.10
CA LEU A 42 -16.50 -24.40 -3.02
C LEU A 42 -17.81 -23.89 -2.39
N MET A 43 -18.93 -23.92 -3.11
CA MET A 43 -20.21 -23.46 -2.59
C MET A 43 -20.76 -24.45 -1.55
N GLY A 44 -20.94 -23.98 -0.31
CA GLY A 44 -21.48 -24.78 0.80
C GLY A 44 -20.43 -25.34 1.75
N HIS A 45 -19.15 -25.32 1.38
CA HIS A 45 -18.07 -25.61 2.33
C HIS A 45 -17.84 -24.41 3.25
N SER A 46 -18.50 -24.42 4.40
CA SER A 46 -18.14 -23.53 5.49
C SER A 46 -16.74 -23.86 5.98
N ILE A 47 -15.91 -22.83 6.21
CA ILE A 47 -14.59 -23.04 6.81
C ILE A 47 -14.80 -23.60 8.21
N THR A 48 -14.42 -24.86 8.41
CA THR A 48 -14.57 -25.54 9.70
C THR A 48 -13.78 -24.82 10.79
N LYS A 49 -14.22 -24.93 12.04
CA LYS A 49 -13.48 -24.35 13.19
C LYS A 49 -12.04 -24.86 13.24
N ALA A 50 -11.81 -26.14 12.90
CA ALA A 50 -10.48 -26.73 12.81
C ALA A 50 -9.61 -26.06 11.74
N SER A 51 -10.13 -25.86 10.52
CA SER A 51 -9.42 -25.15 9.45
C SER A 51 -9.12 -23.69 9.83
N LYS A 52 -10.05 -22.98 10.48
CA LYS A 52 -9.80 -21.63 11.01
C LYS A 52 -8.65 -21.62 12.02
N LYS A 53 -8.66 -22.57 12.97
CA LYS A 53 -7.60 -22.71 13.99
C LYS A 53 -6.25 -23.02 13.34
N LEU A 54 -6.22 -23.87 12.32
CA LEU A 54 -5.00 -24.20 11.58
C LEU A 54 -4.45 -22.99 10.81
N MET A 55 -5.31 -22.23 10.10
CA MET A 55 -4.90 -21.00 9.42
C MET A 55 -4.37 -19.96 10.41
N SER A 56 -5.05 -19.77 11.54
CA SER A 56 -4.59 -18.87 12.62
C SER A 56 -3.25 -19.32 13.21
N LYS A 57 -3.07 -20.61 13.48
CA LYS A 57 -1.79 -21.17 13.93
C LYS A 57 -0.69 -20.90 12.90
N LYS A 58 -0.89 -21.25 11.63
CA LYS A 58 0.08 -20.98 10.55
C LYS A 58 0.43 -19.50 10.44
N GLY A 59 -0.54 -18.60 10.59
CA GLY A 59 -0.30 -17.16 10.61
C GLY A 59 0.59 -16.72 11.78
N ARG A 60 0.36 -17.24 12.98
CA ARG A 60 1.21 -16.97 14.15
C ARG A 60 2.60 -17.57 14.00
N ASP A 61 2.69 -18.83 13.61
CA ASP A 61 3.96 -19.55 13.39
C ASP A 61 4.79 -18.85 12.29
N HIS A 62 4.13 -18.22 11.32
CA HIS A 62 4.78 -17.42 10.31
C HIS A 62 5.40 -16.15 10.88
N LEU A 63 4.66 -15.38 11.69
CA LEU A 63 5.14 -14.16 12.34
C LEU A 63 6.34 -14.40 13.27
N THR A 64 6.51 -15.63 13.77
CA THR A 64 7.66 -16.01 14.60
C THR A 64 8.91 -16.43 13.82
N LYS A 65 8.81 -16.59 12.49
CA LYS A 65 9.99 -16.89 11.65
C LYS A 65 10.82 -15.62 11.47
N ASP A 66 12.14 -15.79 11.37
CA ASP A 66 13.07 -14.70 11.10
C ASP A 66 12.60 -13.89 9.88
N PRO A 67 12.26 -12.60 10.05
CA PRO A 67 11.77 -11.77 8.96
C PRO A 67 12.80 -11.60 7.85
N ASN A 68 14.10 -11.69 8.15
CA ASN A 68 15.17 -11.38 7.21
C ASN A 68 15.31 -12.37 6.05
N ASN A 69 14.72 -13.58 6.16
CA ASN A 69 14.79 -14.60 5.12
C ASN A 69 13.42 -15.05 4.59
N CYS A 70 12.35 -14.31 4.91
CA CYS A 70 11.00 -14.62 4.44
C CYS A 70 10.58 -13.72 3.28
N GLN A 71 10.56 -14.25 2.05
CA GLN A 71 10.04 -13.55 0.86
C GLN A 71 8.50 -13.44 0.80
N CYS A 72 7.85 -13.72 1.91
CA CYS A 72 6.41 -13.68 2.04
C CYS A 72 5.89 -12.24 2.01
N GLY A 73 4.74 -12.03 1.37
CA GLY A 73 4.08 -10.71 1.30
C GLY A 73 3.95 -9.98 2.65
N PRO A 74 3.61 -10.65 3.76
CA PRO A 74 3.48 -9.99 5.07
C PRO A 74 4.79 -9.44 5.65
N HIS A 75 5.91 -10.14 5.52
CA HIS A 75 7.20 -9.64 6.02
C HIS A 75 7.86 -8.67 5.05
N SER A 76 7.69 -8.89 3.75
CA SER A 76 8.17 -7.95 2.73
C SER A 76 7.34 -6.67 2.64
N ALA A 77 6.04 -6.67 3.01
CA ALA A 77 5.21 -5.47 3.01
C ALA A 77 5.67 -4.41 4.03
N GLY A 78 6.34 -4.80 5.11
CA GLY A 78 6.95 -3.87 6.07
C GLY A 78 8.31 -3.32 5.62
N GLN A 79 8.97 -3.96 4.65
CA GLN A 79 10.30 -3.59 4.17
C GLN A 79 10.31 -3.04 2.73
N ARG A 80 9.19 -3.09 2.02
CA ARG A 80 9.11 -2.55 0.65
C ARG A 80 9.03 -1.04 0.73
N THR A 81 10.19 -0.40 0.71
CA THR A 81 10.29 1.03 0.38
C THR A 81 9.69 1.25 -1.00
N THR A 82 8.79 2.22 -1.12
CA THR A 82 8.29 2.60 -2.45
C THR A 82 9.41 3.22 -3.29
N ARG A 83 9.26 3.25 -4.62
CA ARG A 83 10.28 3.88 -5.49
C ARG A 83 10.54 5.33 -5.09
N ILE A 84 9.48 6.08 -4.77
CA ILE A 84 9.60 7.49 -4.39
C ILE A 84 10.26 7.68 -3.02
N GLU A 85 10.02 6.78 -2.04
CA GLU A 85 10.74 6.78 -0.77
C GLU A 85 12.23 6.50 -0.98
N ARG A 86 12.56 5.57 -1.88
CA ARG A 86 13.96 5.29 -2.24
C ARG A 86 14.64 6.52 -2.83
N VAL A 87 14.01 7.19 -3.80
CA VAL A 87 14.55 8.40 -4.42
C VAL A 87 14.72 9.52 -3.37
N LEU A 88 13.70 9.77 -2.55
CA LEU A 88 13.78 10.74 -1.45
C LEU A 88 15.01 10.48 -0.58
N ARG A 89 15.20 9.22 -0.18
CA ARG A 89 16.34 8.81 0.64
C ARG A 89 17.67 9.01 -0.07
N GLU A 90 17.79 8.58 -1.33
CA GLU A 90 19.04 8.69 -2.08
C GLU A 90 19.47 10.16 -2.25
N VAL A 91 18.52 11.04 -2.57
CA VAL A 91 18.75 12.50 -2.67
C VAL A 91 19.10 13.11 -1.31
N LEU A 92 18.45 12.69 -0.23
CA LEU A 92 18.77 13.21 1.10
C LEU A 92 20.12 12.70 1.60
N LEU A 93 20.46 11.42 1.40
CA LEU A 93 21.72 10.83 1.84
C LEU A 93 22.94 11.34 1.06
N SER A 94 22.76 11.83 -0.18
CA SER A 94 23.87 12.42 -0.93
C SER A 94 24.35 13.73 -0.30
N GLU A 95 23.44 14.49 0.32
CA GLU A 95 23.73 15.77 0.98
C GLU A 95 23.86 15.66 2.51
N PHE A 96 23.12 14.73 3.13
CA PHE A 96 22.98 14.57 4.57
C PHE A 96 23.12 13.09 4.99
N PRO A 97 24.36 12.60 5.22
CA PRO A 97 24.61 11.20 5.56
C PRO A 97 24.02 10.76 6.93
N GLU A 98 23.67 11.71 7.80
CA GLU A 98 23.08 11.46 9.13
C GLU A 98 21.56 11.20 9.10
N VAL A 99 20.93 11.20 7.93
CA VAL A 99 19.49 10.95 7.78
C VAL A 99 19.11 9.57 8.32
N VAL A 100 18.08 9.56 9.16
CA VAL A 100 17.53 8.35 9.75
C VAL A 100 16.25 7.95 9.01
N GLU A 101 16.24 6.75 8.43
CA GLU A 101 15.09 6.21 7.73
C GLU A 101 13.98 5.75 8.70
N GLN A 102 12.72 5.91 8.28
CA GLN A 102 11.56 5.32 8.95
C GLN A 102 11.50 5.62 10.46
N LYS A 103 11.87 6.85 10.86
CA LYS A 103 11.92 7.24 12.27
C LYS A 103 10.51 7.31 12.84
N ARG A 104 10.31 6.67 13.99
CA ARG A 104 9.04 6.68 14.73
C ARG A 104 8.93 7.88 15.68
N PHE A 105 7.78 8.56 15.63
CA PHE A 105 7.36 9.62 16.54
C PHE A 105 5.96 9.31 17.07
N GLY A 106 5.88 8.77 18.29
CA GLY A 106 4.63 8.26 18.85
C GLY A 106 4.01 7.17 17.96
N ARG A 107 2.78 7.43 17.48
CA ARG A 107 2.06 6.54 16.58
C ARG A 107 2.44 6.66 15.11
N TYR A 108 3.19 7.70 14.75
CA TYR A 108 3.57 7.99 13.37
C TYR A 108 4.97 7.49 13.04
N VAL A 109 5.21 7.23 11.77
CA VAL A 109 6.51 6.90 11.19
C VAL A 109 6.69 7.82 10.00
N VAL A 110 7.80 8.57 9.97
CA VAL A 110 8.17 9.46 8.86
C VAL A 110 9.17 8.76 7.96
N ASP A 111 9.18 9.06 6.65
CA ASP A 111 10.00 8.31 5.68
C ASP A 111 11.50 8.57 5.90
N ALA A 112 11.87 9.83 6.12
CA ALA A 112 13.23 10.24 6.46
C ALA A 112 13.22 11.32 7.54
N TYR A 113 14.21 11.28 8.43
CA TYR A 113 14.36 12.22 9.52
C TYR A 113 15.79 12.73 9.62
N LEU A 114 15.94 14.05 9.57
CA LEU A 114 17.21 14.73 9.78
C LEU A 114 17.33 15.12 11.27
N PRO A 115 18.28 14.54 12.02
CA PRO A 115 18.42 14.80 13.44
C PRO A 115 18.84 16.27 13.74
N PRO A 116 18.93 16.67 15.02
CA PRO A 116 19.48 17.97 15.39
C PRO A 116 20.85 18.21 14.73
N PRO A 117 21.15 19.46 14.30
CA PRO A 117 20.47 20.70 14.68
C PRO A 117 19.21 21.03 13.87
N TYR A 118 18.93 20.32 12.78
CA TYR A 118 17.81 20.63 11.89
C TYR A 118 16.46 20.19 12.46
N HIS A 119 16.41 19.00 13.05
CA HIS A 119 15.18 18.41 13.61
C HIS A 119 14.01 18.47 12.62
N LEU A 120 14.19 17.88 11.44
CA LEU A 120 13.27 18.01 10.30
C LEU A 120 12.87 16.64 9.77
N ALA A 121 11.58 16.44 9.53
CA ALA A 121 11.07 15.22 8.91
C ALA A 121 10.72 15.44 7.43
N PHE A 122 10.92 14.41 6.62
CA PHE A 122 10.58 14.39 5.21
C PHE A 122 9.65 13.21 4.91
N GLU A 123 8.65 13.44 4.06
CA GLU A 123 7.78 12.38 3.56
C GLU A 123 7.56 12.42 2.05
N ALA A 124 7.59 11.23 1.43
CA ALA A 124 7.36 11.00 0.02
C ALA A 124 5.87 10.79 -0.25
N ASN A 125 5.26 11.74 -0.95
CA ASN A 125 3.83 11.78 -1.14
C ASN A 125 3.42 11.27 -2.54
N GLY A 126 2.98 10.02 -2.60
CA GLY A 126 2.54 9.39 -3.86
C GLY A 126 1.19 9.91 -4.36
N GLN A 127 1.11 10.30 -5.64
CA GLN A 127 -0.07 10.93 -6.26
C GLN A 127 -1.37 10.15 -6.04
N TYR A 128 -1.29 8.82 -6.06
CA TYR A 128 -2.44 7.93 -5.88
C TYR A 128 -3.23 8.18 -4.57
N ARG A 129 -2.56 8.61 -3.49
CA ARG A 129 -3.21 8.81 -2.19
C ARG A 129 -4.00 10.12 -2.10
N HIS A 130 -3.64 11.12 -2.92
CA HIS A 130 -4.21 12.46 -2.88
C HIS A 130 -5.68 12.53 -3.35
N ASN A 131 -6.13 11.56 -4.15
CA ASN A 131 -7.49 11.53 -4.66
C ASN A 131 -8.51 10.94 -3.67
N ARG A 132 -8.07 10.48 -2.50
CA ARG A 132 -8.98 9.95 -1.47
C ARG A 132 -9.60 11.11 -0.68
N SER A 133 -10.92 11.08 -0.52
CA SER A 133 -11.62 12.03 0.36
C SER A 133 -11.03 12.01 1.77
N GLY A 134 -10.88 13.18 2.39
CA GLY A 134 -10.31 13.33 3.73
C GLY A 134 -8.78 13.18 3.79
N TYR A 135 -8.07 13.09 2.66
CA TYR A 135 -6.62 12.90 2.68
C TYR A 135 -5.88 14.15 3.17
N LYS A 136 -6.25 15.33 2.67
CA LYS A 136 -5.61 16.60 3.01
C LYS A 136 -5.80 16.93 4.50
N GLU A 137 -7.01 16.73 5.00
CA GLU A 137 -7.41 16.99 6.38
C GLU A 137 -6.66 16.07 7.35
N ARG A 138 -6.55 14.78 7.02
CA ARG A 138 -5.80 13.81 7.84
C ARG A 138 -4.30 14.12 7.86
N ASN A 139 -3.73 14.55 6.73
CA ASN A 139 -2.33 14.95 6.68
C ASN A 139 -2.06 16.21 7.49
N ALA A 140 -2.92 17.23 7.37
CA ALA A 140 -2.81 18.45 8.15
C ALA A 140 -2.94 18.18 9.66
N ALA A 141 -3.92 17.35 10.07
CA ALA A 141 -4.07 16.95 11.47
C ALA A 141 -2.85 16.17 11.99
N ARG A 142 -2.28 15.29 11.16
CA ARG A 142 -1.06 14.56 11.50
C ARG A 142 0.13 15.51 11.68
N ASP A 143 0.32 16.45 10.76
CA ASP A 143 1.47 17.36 10.80
C ASP A 143 1.34 18.33 11.98
N LEU A 144 0.12 18.75 12.32
CA LEU A 144 -0.17 19.50 13.54
C LEU A 144 0.20 18.69 14.80
N GLU A 145 -0.20 17.41 14.87
CA GLU A 145 0.12 16.56 16.02
C GLU A 145 1.64 16.32 16.17
N LEU A 146 2.36 16.19 15.05
CA LEU A 146 3.82 16.08 15.05
C LEU A 146 4.50 17.37 15.52
N MET A 147 4.00 18.52 15.08
CA MET A 147 4.48 19.82 15.54
C MET A 147 4.19 20.04 17.04
N GLU A 148 2.95 19.84 17.48
CA GLU A 148 2.54 20.11 18.86
C GLU A 148 3.24 19.21 19.88
N ASN A 149 3.42 17.93 19.59
CA ASN A 149 3.95 16.96 20.56
C ASN A 149 5.48 16.78 20.49
N PHE A 150 6.08 17.03 19.32
CA PHE A 150 7.50 16.77 19.10
C PHE A 150 8.28 17.99 18.61
N ASN A 151 7.62 19.12 18.36
CA ASN A 151 8.20 20.30 17.70
C ASN A 151 8.85 19.94 16.35
N LEU A 152 8.24 18.99 15.63
CA LEU A 152 8.79 18.39 14.42
C LEU A 152 8.13 18.97 13.16
N PRO A 153 8.78 19.91 12.46
CA PRO A 153 8.35 20.31 11.11
C PRO A 153 8.45 19.14 10.13
N VAL A 154 7.47 19.06 9.22
CA VAL A 154 7.38 18.01 8.19
C VAL A 154 7.37 18.64 6.80
N VAL A 155 8.33 18.26 5.96
CA VAL A 155 8.39 18.60 4.54
C VAL A 155 7.82 17.44 3.73
N ARG A 156 6.87 17.72 2.84
CA ARG A 156 6.26 16.71 1.98
C ARG A 156 6.65 16.97 0.54
N LEU A 157 7.32 15.99 -0.08
CA LEU A 157 7.70 16.05 -1.48
C LEU A 157 6.75 15.17 -2.29
N GLY A 158 6.12 15.76 -3.30
CA GLY A 158 5.25 15.05 -4.22
C GLY A 158 6.02 14.11 -5.13
N GLU A 159 5.35 13.06 -5.60
CA GLU A 159 5.93 12.11 -6.56
C GLU A 159 6.51 12.77 -7.82
N PHE A 160 5.95 13.88 -8.29
CA PHE A 160 6.48 14.60 -9.45
C PHE A 160 7.83 15.26 -9.14
N GLU A 161 7.92 16.00 -8.03
CA GLU A 161 9.16 16.65 -7.57
C GLU A 161 10.28 15.63 -7.37
N LEU A 162 9.96 14.48 -6.77
CA LEU A 162 10.93 13.41 -6.56
C LEU A 162 11.40 12.80 -7.88
N ARG A 163 10.53 12.63 -8.88
CA ARG A 163 10.94 12.13 -10.20
C ARG A 163 11.82 13.14 -10.94
N GLU A 164 11.58 14.43 -10.79
CA GLU A 164 12.45 15.46 -11.37
C GLU A 164 13.85 15.40 -10.75
N MET A 165 13.94 15.23 -9.43
CA MET A 165 15.21 15.02 -8.73
C MET A 165 15.92 13.75 -9.22
N GLU A 166 15.20 12.62 -9.37
CA GLU A 166 15.77 11.35 -9.88
C GLU A 166 16.41 11.50 -11.27
N ASN A 167 15.89 12.39 -12.13
CA ASN A 167 16.44 12.62 -13.47
C ASN A 167 17.62 13.62 -13.48
N ALA A 168 17.85 14.33 -12.38
CA ALA A 168 18.93 15.31 -12.26
C ALA A 168 20.25 14.68 -11.77
N PHE A 169 20.18 13.48 -11.19
CA PHE A 169 21.32 12.67 -10.74
C PHE A 169 21.61 11.54 -11.72
#